data_AF-A0A8J2ZGP6-F1
#
_entry.id   AF-A0A8J2ZGP6-F1
#
_cell.length_a   1.000
_cell.length_b   1.000
_cell.length_c   1.000
_cell.angle_alpha   90.00
_cell.angle_beta   90.00
_cell.angle_gamma   90.00
#
_symmetry.space_group_name_H-M   'P 1'
#
loop_
_entity.id
_entity.type
_entity.pdbx_description
1 polymer ?
#
loop_
_entity_poly.entity_id
_entity_poly.type
_entity_poly.pdbx_seq_one_letter_code
_entity_poly.pdbx_strand_id
1 'polypeptide(L)'
;MPDIETRLTTIEARLIAHRKLLARLVELLGPEEKGSLTAWIKDREILRDGQEDPAALPTEVAVLPLGIAEEFQEIRALIDRRGPRE
;
A
#
# COMPACT_ATOMS: atom_id res chain seq x y z
N MET A 1 -1.22 -6.89 -29.54
CA MET A 1 -1.41 -6.24 -28.22
C MET A 1 -0.97 -7.24 -27.17
N PRO A 2 -0.23 -6.84 -26.12
CA PRO A 2 0.10 -7.76 -25.03
C PRO A 2 -1.19 -8.31 -24.44
N ASP A 3 -1.19 -9.61 -24.12
CA ASP A 3 -2.31 -10.26 -23.45
C ASP A 3 -2.52 -9.68 -22.04
N ILE A 4 -3.64 -10.05 -21.42
CA ILE A 4 -4.03 -9.52 -20.10
C ILE A 4 -2.99 -9.86 -19.04
N GLU A 5 -2.42 -11.06 -19.06
CA GLU A 5 -1.42 -11.51 -18.09
C GLU A 5 -0.15 -10.66 -18.19
N THR A 6 0.37 -10.45 -19.40
CA THR A 6 1.53 -9.58 -19.66
C THR A 6 1.28 -8.15 -19.15
N ARG A 7 0.05 -7.62 -19.33
CA ARG A 7 -0.31 -6.28 -18.83
C ARG A 7 -0.38 -6.22 -17.31
N LEU A 8 -0.94 -7.25 -16.66
CA LEU A 8 -1.01 -7.33 -15.19
C LEU A 8 0.39 -7.44 -14.58
N THR A 9 1.26 -8.32 -15.11
CA THR A 9 2.66 -8.44 -14.67
C THR A 9 3.41 -7.11 -14.82
N THR A 10 3.17 -6.38 -15.91
CA THR A 10 3.79 -5.06 -16.11
C THR A 10 3.31 -4.05 -15.07
N ILE A 11 2.02 -4.04 -14.72
CA ILE A 11 1.46 -3.16 -13.69
C ILE A 11 2.05 -3.52 -12.32
N GLU A 12 2.10 -4.80 -11.98
CA GLU A 12 2.68 -5.30 -10.73
C GLU A 12 4.15 -4.87 -10.58
N ALA A 13 4.96 -5.06 -11.63
CA ALA A 13 6.36 -4.65 -11.64
C ALA A 13 6.52 -3.13 -11.40
N ARG A 14 5.63 -2.33 -12.00
CA ARG A 14 5.61 -0.87 -11.79
C ARG A 14 5.22 -0.49 -10.37
N LEU A 15 4.21 -1.15 -9.80
CA LEU A 15 3.81 -0.93 -8.40
C LEU A 15 4.96 -1.27 -7.45
N ILE A 16 5.63 -2.41 -7.64
CA ILE A 16 6.81 -2.79 -6.85
C ILE A 16 7.91 -1.73 -6.94
N ALA A 17 8.20 -1.20 -8.14
CA ALA A 17 9.19 -0.15 -8.33
C ALA A 17 8.81 1.14 -7.57
N HIS A 18 7.55 1.56 -7.64
CA HIS A 18 7.06 2.72 -6.90
C HIS A 18 7.14 2.52 -5.38
N ARG A 19 6.72 1.36 -4.85
CA ARG A 19 6.84 1.05 -3.40
C ARG A 19 8.29 1.16 -2.93
N LYS A 20 9.24 0.60 -3.69
CA LYS A 20 10.67 0.68 -3.38
C LYS A 20 11.19 2.11 -3.38
N LEU A 21 10.79 2.93 -4.35
CA LEU A 21 11.15 4.34 -4.40
C LEU A 21 10.57 5.11 -3.21
N LEU A 22 9.27 4.91 -2.90
CA LEU A 22 8.61 5.53 -1.76
C LEU A 22 9.31 5.18 -0.45
N ALA A 23 9.58 3.90 -0.20
CA ALA A 23 10.30 3.47 0.99
C ALA A 23 11.68 4.14 1.09
N ARG A 24 12.41 4.26 -0.03
CA ARG A 24 13.70 4.97 -0.05
C ARG A 24 13.54 6.46 0.26
N LEU A 25 12.50 7.12 -0.22
CA LEU A 25 12.22 8.52 0.12
C LEU A 25 11.93 8.66 1.62
N VAL A 26 11.17 7.73 2.21
CA VAL A 26 10.89 7.73 3.66
C VAL A 26 12.14 7.53 4.51
N GLU A 27 13.09 6.70 4.06
CA GLU A 27 14.39 6.53 4.72
C GLU A 27 15.20 7.85 4.78
N LEU A 28 14.96 8.78 3.87
CA LEU A 28 15.66 10.08 3.79
C LEU A 28 15.00 11.18 4.63
N LEU A 29 13.82 10.92 5.20
CA LEU A 29 13.11 11.88 6.04
C LEU A 29 13.74 12.00 7.43
N GLY A 30 13.55 13.16 8.05
CA GLY A 30 13.84 13.35 9.47
C GLY A 30 12.89 12.52 10.35
N PRO A 31 13.24 12.30 11.64
CA PRO A 31 12.43 11.49 12.55
C PRO A 31 10.99 11.99 12.71
N GLU A 32 10.79 13.31 12.71
CA GLU A 32 9.47 13.94 12.85
C GLU A 32 8.58 13.69 11.63
N GLU A 33 9.09 13.96 10.42
CA GLU A 33 8.35 13.76 9.17
C GLU A 33 8.05 12.27 8.95
N LYS A 34 9.02 11.40 9.28
CA LYS A 34 8.82 9.96 9.23
C LYS A 34 7.71 9.51 10.19
N GLY A 35 7.68 10.05 11.41
CA GLY A 35 6.61 9.78 12.38
C GLY A 35 5.24 10.22 11.87
N SER A 36 5.13 11.45 11.37
CA SER A 36 3.88 11.99 10.81
C SER A 36 3.38 11.18 9.62
N LEU A 37 4.27 10.81 8.70
CA LEU A 37 3.92 10.01 7.53
C LEU A 37 3.48 8.60 7.91
N THR A 38 4.18 7.96 8.85
CA THR A 38 3.84 6.61 9.32
C THR A 38 2.47 6.59 9.99
N ALA A 39 2.14 7.60 10.80
CA ALA A 39 0.80 7.76 11.38
C ALA A 39 -0.28 7.94 10.30
N TRP A 40 -0.01 8.78 9.30
CA TRP A 40 -0.93 9.01 8.18
C TRP A 40 -1.18 7.76 7.33
N ILE A 41 -0.15 6.92 7.11
CA ILE A 41 -0.28 5.63 6.43
C ILE A 41 -1.16 4.69 7.25
N LYS A 42 -0.88 4.55 8.56
CA LYS A 42 -1.62 3.67 9.47
C LYS A 42 -3.13 3.94 9.47
N ASP A 43 -3.53 5.20 9.42
CA ASP A 43 -4.95 5.59 9.37
C ASP A 43 -5.68 5.14 8.08
N ARG A 44 -4.93 4.79 7.03
CA ARG A 44 -5.45 4.38 5.71
C ARG A 44 -5.31 2.89 5.42
N GLU A 45 -4.63 2.14 6.30
CA GLU A 45 -4.56 0.67 6.22
C GLU A 45 -5.89 0.00 6.61
N ILE A 46 -6.79 0.75 7.23
CA ILE A 46 -8.08 0.28 7.73
C ILE A 46 -9.17 0.79 6.79
N LEU A 47 -9.95 -0.12 6.19
CA LEU A 47 -11.26 0.23 5.67
C LEU A 47 -12.13 0.65 6.85
N ARG A 48 -12.51 1.92 6.94
CA ARG A 48 -13.46 2.36 7.99
C ARG A 48 -14.78 1.62 7.80
N ASP A 49 -15.22 0.96 8.87
CA ASP A 49 -16.31 0.01 8.88
C ASP A 49 -17.62 0.49 8.27
N GLY A 50 -18.26 -0.46 7.59
CA GLY A 50 -19.58 -0.37 6.99
C GLY A 50 -19.98 -1.61 6.17
N GLN A 51 -19.08 -2.60 6.03
CA GLN A 51 -19.31 -3.82 5.22
C GLN A 51 -18.59 -5.04 5.85
N GLU A 52 -18.75 -5.28 7.16
CA GLU A 52 -18.41 -6.60 7.76
C GLU A 52 -19.54 -7.62 7.54
N ASP A 53 -20.15 -7.67 6.35
CA ASP A 53 -21.03 -8.78 5.99
C ASP A 53 -20.20 -9.83 5.23
N PRO A 54 -19.81 -10.95 5.86
CA PRO A 54 -19.03 -12.00 5.22
C PRO A 54 -19.75 -12.68 4.04
N ALA A 55 -21.05 -12.41 3.83
CA ALA A 55 -21.82 -12.87 2.68
C ALA A 55 -22.03 -11.80 1.59
N ALA A 56 -21.56 -10.56 1.80
CA ALA A 56 -21.63 -9.53 0.76
C ALA A 56 -20.58 -9.83 -0.32
N LEU A 57 -21.05 -10.15 -1.53
CA LEU A 57 -20.19 -10.15 -2.72
C LEU A 57 -19.48 -8.78 -2.79
N PRO A 58 -18.16 -8.73 -3.04
CA PRO A 58 -17.47 -7.47 -3.25
C PRO A 58 -18.13 -6.76 -4.43
N THR A 59 -18.99 -5.79 -4.13
CA THR A 59 -19.47 -4.86 -5.16
C THR A 59 -18.24 -4.17 -5.74
N GLU A 60 -18.21 -3.87 -7.04
CA GLU A 60 -17.09 -3.17 -7.69
C GLU A 60 -16.66 -1.89 -6.93
N VAL A 61 -17.59 -1.31 -6.17
CA VAL A 61 -17.39 -0.15 -5.29
C VAL A 61 -16.48 -0.43 -4.08
N ALA A 62 -16.44 -1.67 -3.57
CA ALA A 62 -15.61 -2.08 -2.43
C ALA A 62 -14.22 -2.60 -2.83
N VAL A 63 -14.03 -3.02 -4.09
CA VAL A 63 -12.76 -3.57 -4.58
C VAL A 63 -11.65 -2.52 -4.64
N LEU A 64 -11.97 -1.31 -5.10
CA LEU A 64 -10.99 -0.24 -5.23
C LEU A 64 -10.48 0.28 -3.87
N PRO A 65 -11.35 0.56 -2.87
CA PRO A 65 -10.90 0.92 -1.52
C PRO A 65 -10.07 -0.16 -0.84
N LEU A 66 -10.40 -1.44 -1.04
CA LEU A 66 -9.65 -2.57 -0.47
C LEU A 66 -8.24 -2.65 -1.05
N GLY A 67 -8.11 -2.59 -2.38
CA GLY A 67 -6.80 -2.59 -3.02
C GLY A 67 -5.93 -1.40 -2.61
N ILE A 68 -6.54 -0.24 -2.31
CA ILE A 68 -5.82 0.92 -1.77
C ILE A 68 -5.32 0.66 -0.34
N ALA A 69 -6.16 0.09 0.53
CA ALA A 69 -5.76 -0.24 1.90
C ALA A 69 -4.64 -1.28 1.93
N GLU A 70 -4.74 -2.32 1.11
CA GLU A 70 -3.69 -3.35 0.92
C GLU A 70 -2.37 -2.73 0.44
N GLU A 71 -2.43 -1.80 -0.51
CA GLU A 71 -1.25 -1.08 -0.99
C GLU A 71 -0.55 -0.29 0.13
N PHE A 72 -1.31 0.37 1.02
CA PHE A 72 -0.75 1.07 2.17
C PHE A 72 -0.07 0.12 3.16
N GLN A 73 -0.64 -1.07 3.39
CA GLN A 73 -0.02 -2.11 4.23
C GLN A 73 1.32 -2.58 3.64
N GLU A 74 1.38 -2.81 2.33
CA GLU A 74 2.62 -3.19 1.63
C GLU A 74 3.70 -2.11 1.72
N ILE A 75 3.32 -0.83 1.57
CA ILE A 75 4.25 0.30 1.70
C ILE A 75 4.80 0.37 3.13
N ARG A 76 3.94 0.25 4.15
CA ARG A 76 4.38 0.27 5.55
C ARG A 76 5.31 -0.88 5.88
N ALA A 77 4.96 -2.10 5.48
CA ALA A 77 5.80 -3.28 5.69
C ALA A 77 7.20 -3.09 5.09
N LEU A 78 7.29 -2.43 3.92
CA LEU A 78 8.57 -2.14 3.28
C LEU A 78 9.37 -1.06 4.03
N ILE A 79 8.72 -0.01 4.54
CA ILE A 79 9.35 1.03 5.37
C ILE A 79 9.90 0.41 6.66
N ASP A 80 9.12 -0.45 7.32
CA ASP A 80 9.49 -1.08 8.59
C ASP A 80 10.68 -2.04 8.42
N ARG A 81 10.70 -2.86 7.36
CA ARG A 81 11.85 -3.74 7.03
C ARG A 81 13.14 -3.00 6.71
N ARG A 82 13.03 -1.72 6.35
CA ARG A 82 14.14 -0.81 5.99
C ARG A 82 14.48 0.17 7.11
N GLY A 83 13.80 0.08 8.25
CA GLY A 83 14.16 0.80 9.46
C GLY A 83 15.63 0.60 9.84
N PRO A 84 16.21 1.51 10.64
CA PRO A 84 17.63 1.49 10.96
C PRO A 84 18.05 0.09 11.43
N ARG A 85 19.03 -0.50 10.73
CA ARG A 85 19.75 -1.65 11.26
C ARG A 85 20.60 -1.13 12.41
N GLU A 86 20.33 -1.61 13.62
CA GLU A 86 21.23 -1.48 14.77
C GLU A 86 22.62 -2.04 14.45
#